data_AF-A0A520Z3T0-F1
#
_entry.id   AF-A0A520Z3T0-F1
#
_cell.length_a   1.000
_cell.length_b   1.000
_cell.length_c   1.000
_cell.angle_alpha   90.00
_cell.angle_beta   90.00
_cell.angle_gamma   90.00
#
_symmetry.space_group_name_H-M   'P 1'
#
loop_
_entity.id
_entity.type
_entity.pdbx_description
1 polymer ?
#
loop_
_entity_poly.entity_id
_entity_poly.type
_entity_poly.pdbx_seq_one_letter_code
_entity_poly.pdbx_strand_id
1 'polypeptide(L)' 'MAKKESNSAMKTPYAFDVPWEGLLDNEDFVSAFLSDVLEDYILKQRWYGGKASKLKYIELAEYFRIQNNEEVYYGLILEV' A
#
# COMPACT_ATOMS: atom_id res chain seq x y z
N MET A 1 -11.02 -22.91 -2.45
CA MET A 1 -11.22 -21.49 -2.07
C MET A 1 -10.37 -21.22 -0.85
N ALA A 2 -9.17 -20.64 -1.04
CA ALA A 2 -8.24 -20.41 0.05
C ALA A 2 -8.68 -19.18 0.85
N LYS A 3 -8.89 -19.36 2.16
CA LYS A 3 -9.20 -18.30 3.11
C LYS A 3 -7.89 -17.54 3.35
N LYS A 4 -7.71 -16.37 2.73
CA LYS A 4 -6.56 -15.50 3.01
C LYS A 4 -6.76 -14.97 4.43
N GLU A 5 -5.97 -15.50 5.36
CA GLU A 5 -5.99 -15.12 6.76
C GLU A 5 -5.74 -13.61 6.88
N SER A 6 -6.49 -12.95 7.75
CA SER A 6 -6.28 -11.54 8.07
C SER A 6 -4.90 -11.41 8.71
N ASN A 7 -3.93 -10.95 7.92
CA ASN A 7 -2.58 -10.67 8.37
C ASN A 7 -2.66 -9.79 9.64
N SER A 8 -1.96 -10.20 10.68
CA SER A 8 -1.85 -9.42 11.90
C SER A 8 -1.29 -8.03 11.55
N ALA A 9 -2.06 -6.98 11.81
CA ALA A 9 -1.62 -5.60 11.61
C ALA A 9 -0.23 -5.42 12.25
N MET A 10 0.73 -4.93 11.47
CA MET A 10 2.09 -4.77 11.95
C MET A 10 2.12 -3.68 13.02
N LYS A 11 2.77 -3.96 14.16
CA LYS A 11 2.82 -3.01 15.28
C LYS A 11 3.82 -1.91 14.96
N THR A 12 3.37 -0.67 15.00
CA THR A 12 4.22 0.51 14.84
C THR A 12 5.28 0.60 15.95
N PRO A 13 6.49 1.13 15.66
CA PRO A 13 6.93 1.73 14.39
C PRO A 13 7.30 0.69 13.32
N TYR A 14 6.95 0.98 12.06
CA TYR A 14 7.37 0.17 10.92
C TYR A 14 8.86 0.36 10.65
N ALA A 15 9.61 -0.74 10.50
CA ALA A 15 11.02 -0.72 10.16
C ALA A 15 11.29 -1.79 9.11
N PHE A 16 11.84 -1.38 7.97
CA PHE A 16 12.19 -2.26 6.86
C PHE A 16 13.67 -2.06 6.54
N ASP A 17 14.44 -3.15 6.50
CA ASP A 17 15.87 -3.14 6.21
C ASP A 17 16.10 -3.24 4.69
N VAL A 18 15.54 -2.29 3.94
CA VAL A 18 15.69 -2.18 2.50
C VAL A 18 15.94 -0.73 2.09
N PRO A 19 16.76 -0.49 1.05
CA PRO A 19 16.92 0.84 0.49
C PRO A 19 15.60 1.35 -0.09
N TRP A 20 15.47 2.67 -0.20
CA TRP A 20 14.25 3.31 -0.69
C TRP A 20 13.88 2.85 -2.10
N GLU A 21 14.87 2.55 -2.93
CA GLU A 21 14.70 2.14 -4.31
C GLU A 21 14.07 0.74 -4.45
N GLY A 22 14.27 -0.13 -3.46
CA GLY A 22 13.74 -1.50 -3.43
C GLY A 22 12.55 -1.68 -2.50
N LEU A 23 11.99 -0.59 -1.99
CA LEU A 23 10.93 -0.63 -0.98
C LEU A 23 9.65 -1.30 -1.53
N LEU A 24 9.32 -1.03 -2.80
CA LEU A 24 8.14 -1.61 -3.49
C LEU A 24 8.34 -3.07 -3.90
N ASP A 25 9.57 -3.59 -3.83
CA ASP A 25 9.86 -5.02 -4.03
C ASP A 25 9.86 -5.80 -2.71
N ASN A 26 9.80 -5.11 -1.57
CA ASN A 26 9.73 -5.74 -0.25
C ASN A 26 8.27 -6.11 0.09
N GLU A 27 7.98 -7.41 0.10
CA GLU A 27 6.63 -7.92 0.33
C GLU A 27 6.04 -7.50 1.68
N ASP A 28 6.87 -7.45 2.74
CA ASP A 28 6.42 -7.02 4.07
C ASP A 28 5.99 -5.55 4.05
N PHE A 29 6.79 -4.68 3.42
CA PHE A 29 6.46 -3.28 3.22
C PHE A 29 5.17 -3.13 2.42
N VAL A 30 5.07 -3.76 1.25
CA VAL A 30 3.89 -3.67 0.39
C VAL A 30 2.65 -4.16 1.13
N SER A 31 2.75 -5.24 1.91
CA SER A 31 1.64 -5.73 2.72
C SER A 31 1.20 -4.69 3.75
N ALA A 32 2.10 -4.15 4.58
CA ALA A 32 1.75 -3.11 5.56
C ALA A 32 1.22 -1.83 4.89
N PHE A 33 1.85 -1.42 3.80
CA PHE A 33 1.48 -0.23 3.08
C PHE A 33 0.05 -0.33 2.53
N LEU A 34 -0.32 -1.48 1.95
CA LEU A 34 -1.67 -1.69 1.42
C LEU A 34 -2.71 -1.90 2.54
N SER A 35 -2.44 -2.78 3.51
CA SER A 35 -3.46 -3.17 4.51
C SER A 35 -3.63 -2.18 5.65
N ASP A 36 -2.53 -1.57 6.12
CA ASP A 36 -2.57 -0.80 7.36
C ASP A 36 -2.59 0.71 7.05
N VAL A 37 -1.78 1.14 6.07
CA VAL A 37 -1.61 2.58 5.75
C VAL A 37 -2.65 3.04 4.71
N LEU A 38 -2.71 2.39 3.55
CA LEU A 38 -3.59 2.82 2.46
C LEU A 38 -5.07 2.54 2.75
N GLU A 39 -5.41 1.45 3.43
CA GLU A 39 -6.80 1.18 3.84
C GLU A 39 -7.35 2.32 4.69
N ASP A 40 -6.64 2.72 5.75
CA ASP A 40 -7.03 3.83 6.62
C ASP A 40 -7.08 5.16 5.86
N TYR A 41 -6.13 5.40 4.95
CA TYR A 41 -6.11 6.60 4.11
C TYR A 41 -7.31 6.68 3.15
N ILE A 42 -7.60 5.60 2.42
CA ILE A 42 -8.65 5.54 1.38
C ILE A 42 -10.03 5.72 2.00
N LEU A 43 -10.30 5.07 3.14
CA LEU A 43 -11.58 5.20 3.85
C LEU A 43 -11.92 6.66 4.22
N LYS A 44 -10.89 7.48 4.44
CA LYS A 44 -11.02 8.90 4.77
C LYS A 44 -11.21 9.81 3.54
N GLN A 45 -10.96 9.32 2.32
CA GLN A 45 -11.05 10.13 1.12
C GLN A 45 -12.49 10.44 0.71
N ARG A 46 -12.69 11.61 0.09
CA ARG A 46 -14.02 12.03 -0.41
C ARG A 46 -14.46 11.28 -1.66
N TRP A 47 -13.50 10.90 -2.50
CA TRP A 47 -13.77 10.17 -3.75
C TRP A 47 -14.13 8.70 -3.52
N TYR A 48 -13.80 8.15 -2.34
CA TYR A 48 -14.18 6.78 -2.00
C TYR A 48 -15.66 6.71 -1.56
N GLY A 49 -16.49 6.06 -2.38
CA GLY A 49 -17.94 5.93 -2.14
C GLY A 49 -18.31 4.85 -1.12
N GLY A 50 -17.42 3.89 -0.85
CA GLY A 50 -17.69 2.70 -0.01
C GLY A 50 -17.59 2.93 1.51
N LYS A 51 -17.89 4.13 2.02
CA LYS A 51 -17.62 4.51 3.43
C LYS A 51 -18.39 3.72 4.48
N ALA A 52 -19.55 3.18 4.10
CA ALA A 52 -20.39 2.37 4.99
C ALA A 52 -20.06 0.86 4.90
N SER A 53 -19.15 0.47 4.01
CA SER A 53 -18.75 -0.92 3.79
C SER A 53 -17.30 -1.15 4.21
N LYS A 54 -17.00 -2.37 4.64
CA LYS A 54 -15.60 -2.78 4.82
C LYS A 54 -14.93 -2.87 3.46
N LEU A 55 -13.81 -2.16 3.30
CA LEU A 55 -12.97 -2.25 2.11
C LEU A 55 -12.40 -3.69 2.03
N LYS A 56 -12.55 -4.33 0.86
CA LYS A 56 -12.31 -5.78 0.72
C LYS A 56 -10.90 -6.10 0.28
N TYR A 57 -10.33 -5.29 -0.61
CA TYR A 57 -9.00 -5.48 -1.15
C TYR A 57 -8.42 -4.13 -1.59
N ILE A 58 -7.11 -3.98 -1.44
CA ILE A 58 -6.30 -2.97 -2.15
C ILE A 58 -5.16 -3.75 -2.77
N GLU A 59 -4.96 -3.59 -4.07
CA GLU A 59 -3.88 -4.24 -4.79
C GLU A 59 -3.03 -3.19 -5.49
N LEU A 60 -1.70 -3.34 -5.37
CA LEU A 60 -0.75 -2.59 -6.18
C LEU A 60 -0.63 -3.29 -7.53
N ALA A 61 -1.35 -2.79 -8.53
CA ALA A 61 -1.39 -3.38 -9.86
C ALA A 61 -0.09 -3.12 -10.63
N GLU A 62 0.43 -1.89 -10.53
CA GLU A 62 1.67 -1.48 -11.18
C GLU A 62 2.30 -0.33 -10.41
N TYR A 63 3.62 -0.23 -10.46
CA TYR A 63 4.34 0.95 -10.04
C TYR A 63 5.40 1.33 -11.07
N PHE A 64 5.73 2.61 -11.14
CA PHE A 64 6.75 3.10 -12.06
C PHE A 64 7.55 4.23 -11.42
N ARG A 65 8.83 4.29 -11.77
CA ARG A 65 9.75 5.31 -11.31
C ARG A 65 9.75 6.49 -12.28
N ILE A 66 9.60 7.70 -11.76
CA ILE A 66 9.73 8.95 -12.51
C ILE A 66 10.98 9.66 -11.97
N GLN A 67 11.92 9.99 -12.85
CA GLN A 67 13.10 10.76 -12.47
C GLN A 67 13.07 12.12 -13.16
N ASN A 68 13.23 13.19 -12.38
CA ASN A 68 13.34 14.55 -12.86
C ASN A 68 14.52 15.24 -12.19
N ASN A 69 15.58 15.55 -12.95
CA ASN A 69 16.85 16.05 -12.40
C ASN A 69 17.38 15.13 -11.28
N GLU A 70 17.51 15.68 -10.07
CA GLU A 70 17.98 15.00 -8.85
C GLU A 70 16.83 14.35 -8.05
N GLU A 71 15.57 14.57 -8.47
CA GLU A 71 14.39 14.07 -7.76
C GLU A 71 13.93 12.74 -8.34
N VAL A 72 13.54 11.83 -7.43
CA VAL A 72 13.01 10.50 -7.76
C VAL A 72 11.63 10.37 -7.15
N TYR A 73 10.65 10.06 -7.99
CA TYR A 73 9.27 9.81 -7.60
C TYR A 73 8.86 8.39 -8.00
N TYR A 74 7.84 7.89 -7.31
CA TYR A 74 7.20 6.62 -7.61
C TYR A 74 5.72 6.86 -7.84
N GLY A 75 5.26 6.55 -9.05
CA GLY A 75 3.84 6.48 -9.38
C GLY A 75 3.31 5.09 -9.04
N LEU A 76 2.16 5.04 -8.37
CA LEU A 76 1.49 3.80 -7.98
C LEU A 76 0.12 3.72 -8.65
N ILE A 77 -0.18 2.59 -9.26
CA ILE A 77 -1.51 2.25 -9.78
C ILE A 77 -2.14 1.25 -8.83
N LEU A 78 -3.24 1.66 -8.20
CA LEU A 78 -3.94 0.88 -7.18
C LEU A 78 -5.31 0.45 -7.71
N GLU A 79 -5.68 -0.80 -7.44
CA GLU A 79 -7.04 -1.30 -7.60
C GLU A 79 -7.72 -1.40 -6.22
N VAL A 80 -8.95 -0.88 -6.12
CA VAL A 80 -9.70 -0.65 -4.86
C VAL A 80 -11.17 -1.03 -5.01
#